data_AF-A0AA85BJU8-F1
#
_entry.id   AF-A0AA85BJU8-F1
#
_cell.length_a   1.000
_cell.length_b   1.000
_cell.length_c   1.000
_cell.angle_alpha   90.00
_cell.angle_beta   90.00
_cell.angle_gamma   90.00
#
_symmetry.space_group_name_H-M   'P 1'
#
loop_
_entity.id
_entity.type
_entity.pdbx_description
1 polymer ?
#
loop_
_entity_poly.entity_id
_entity_poly.type
_entity_poly.pdbx_seq_one_letter_code
_entity_poly.pdbx_strand_id
1 'polypeptide(L)'
;MMAKMDYRVANFALNVYNGPGLLMAILWLLHSFVILFSYPNVDKNGRVIYNNGQRSCCDRENWIQPNEQPKEDSRPMLSDSTDSLNSGRFSTTVINSSLRHYLSFNIIALYCVNFAAYFSFMSLEAALPPVANRIFQWTEVETSYVYLAASILIIFVVILLRILNQFYTDRVLLLAGLVTMVISYFWLTVTVYLLPEIPVRMGIPLTLAGIAIHVLGIPFTYAYSESLYTKLAPVSDMDRAQSIFRTVINVAFLVGPYVGGSLIGYPTLVFLSMFLLSSFPTLLVACRFKDFIVNDRPSSPSELEIAKES
;
A
#
# COMPACT_ATOMS: atom_id res chain seq x y z
N MET A 1 -19.70 -15.45 25.90
CA MET A 1 -20.79 -14.51 26.23
C MET A 1 -20.96 -13.43 25.14
N MET A 2 -21.03 -13.83 23.86
CA MET A 2 -21.29 -12.94 22.71
C MET A 2 -22.25 -13.60 21.69
N ALA A 3 -23.14 -14.47 22.17
CA ALA A 3 -23.99 -15.27 21.27
C ALA A 3 -25.29 -14.57 20.83
N LYS A 4 -25.64 -13.41 21.40
CA LYS A 4 -26.85 -12.65 21.03
C LYS A 4 -26.66 -11.16 21.34
N MET A 5 -26.10 -10.41 20.40
CA MET A 5 -26.17 -8.95 20.44
C MET A 5 -26.85 -8.47 19.16
N ASP A 6 -28.15 -8.26 19.25
CA ASP A 6 -28.98 -7.59 18.24
C ASP A 6 -29.48 -6.28 18.85
N TYR A 7 -28.71 -5.22 18.67
CA TYR A 7 -29.06 -3.89 19.16
C TYR A 7 -29.50 -3.02 17.99
N ARG A 8 -30.71 -2.44 18.04
CA ARG A 8 -31.19 -1.55 16.98
C ARG A 8 -30.94 -0.10 17.37
N VAL A 9 -30.08 0.58 16.62
CA VAL A 9 -29.92 2.04 16.72
C VAL A 9 -30.64 2.67 15.54
N ALA A 10 -31.73 3.39 15.85
CA ALA A 10 -32.65 3.94 14.86
C ALA A 10 -33.14 2.86 13.85
N ASN A 11 -32.78 2.97 12.56
CA ASN A 11 -33.18 2.01 11.51
C ASN A 11 -32.12 0.94 11.21
N PHE A 12 -30.95 0.97 11.86
CA PHE A 12 -29.87 0.00 11.63
C PHE A 12 -29.87 -1.09 12.70
N ALA A 13 -29.91 -2.35 12.27
CA ALA A 13 -29.71 -3.51 13.13
C ALA A 13 -28.20 -3.79 13.29
N LEU A 14 -27.70 -3.58 14.50
CA LEU A 14 -26.31 -3.78 14.88
C LEU A 14 -26.19 -5.23 15.37
N ASN A 15 -25.72 -6.09 14.47
CA ASN A 15 -25.48 -7.50 14.73
C ASN A 15 -23.97 -7.75 14.97
N VAL A 16 -23.65 -8.98 15.37
CA VAL A 16 -22.25 -9.43 15.61
C VAL A 16 -21.37 -9.29 14.36
N TYR A 17 -21.96 -9.31 13.17
CA TYR A 17 -21.24 -9.22 11.89
C TYR A 17 -20.90 -7.76 11.50
N ASN A 18 -21.72 -6.77 11.90
CA ASN A 18 -21.54 -5.35 11.57
C ASN A 18 -20.83 -4.57 12.69
N GLY A 19 -20.89 -5.06 13.94
CA GLY A 19 -20.34 -4.41 15.12
C GLY A 19 -18.82 -4.13 15.04
N PRO A 20 -17.98 -5.13 14.71
CA PRO A 20 -16.54 -4.92 14.56
C PRO A 20 -16.19 -3.88 13.49
N GLY A 21 -16.87 -3.92 12.34
CA GLY A 21 -16.65 -2.98 11.24
C GLY A 21 -17.05 -1.55 11.59
N LEU A 22 -18.18 -1.38 12.31
CA LEU A 22 -18.63 -0.05 12.76
C LEU A 22 -17.67 0.56 13.80
N LEU A 23 -17.19 -0.24 14.74
CA LEU A 23 -16.20 0.20 15.74
C LEU A 23 -14.90 0.65 15.07
N MET A 24 -14.44 -0.11 14.07
CA MET A 24 -13.28 0.27 13.26
C MET A 24 -13.52 1.61 12.54
N ALA A 25 -14.68 1.80 11.90
CA ALA A 25 -15.01 3.06 11.22
C ALA A 25 -15.02 4.27 12.16
N ILE A 26 -15.57 4.13 13.38
CA ILE A 26 -15.58 5.20 14.39
C ILE A 26 -14.17 5.54 14.86
N LEU A 27 -13.33 4.53 15.13
CA LEU A 27 -11.93 4.74 15.52
C LEU A 27 -11.13 5.43 14.41
N TRP A 28 -11.38 5.08 13.15
CA TRP A 28 -10.78 5.75 11.99
C TRP A 28 -11.21 7.22 11.86
N LEU A 29 -12.50 7.53 12.10
CA LEU A 29 -12.99 8.91 12.13
C LEU A 29 -12.34 9.70 13.26
N LEU A 30 -12.31 9.16 14.48
CA LEU A 30 -11.69 9.80 15.63
C LEU A 30 -10.20 10.05 15.40
N HIS A 31 -9.49 9.06 14.87
CA HIS A 31 -8.08 9.20 14.50
C HIS A 31 -7.87 10.30 13.44
N SER A 32 -8.75 10.39 12.44
CA SER A 32 -8.69 11.45 11.42
C SER A 32 -8.89 12.84 12.03
N PHE A 33 -9.81 12.99 12.98
CA PHE A 33 -9.98 14.23 13.74
C PHE A 33 -8.73 14.55 14.59
N VAL A 34 -8.17 13.57 15.29
CA VAL A 34 -6.95 13.75 16.09
C VAL A 34 -5.81 14.25 15.20
N ILE A 35 -5.62 13.67 14.01
CA ILE A 35 -4.60 14.14 13.05
C ILE A 35 -4.89 15.58 12.61
N LEU A 36 -6.13 15.89 12.22
CA LEU A 36 -6.51 17.23 11.76
C LEU A 36 -6.23 18.32 12.82
N PHE A 37 -6.46 18.01 14.11
CA PHE A 37 -6.22 18.93 15.21
C PHE A 37 -4.78 18.92 15.75
N SER A 38 -4.06 17.80 15.62
CA SER A 38 -2.70 17.63 16.15
C SER A 38 -1.61 18.04 15.16
N TYR A 39 -1.94 18.19 13.87
CA TYR A 39 -1.03 18.67 12.82
C TYR A 39 -1.42 20.05 12.24
N PRO A 40 -1.56 21.13 13.05
CA PRO A 40 -1.75 22.45 12.49
C PRO A 40 -0.41 22.97 11.92
N ASN A 41 -0.41 23.24 10.61
CA ASN A 41 0.63 23.96 9.87
C ASN A 41 2.04 23.36 9.91
N VAL A 42 2.26 22.35 9.05
CA VAL A 42 3.59 21.83 8.74
C VAL A 42 3.87 22.10 7.25
N ASP A 43 5.01 22.73 6.95
CA ASP A 43 5.51 22.98 5.60
C ASP A 43 5.79 21.66 4.86
N LYS A 44 5.91 21.68 3.53
CA LYS A 44 6.23 20.52 2.66
C LYS A 44 7.47 19.74 3.13
N ASN A 45 8.35 20.39 3.88
CA ASN A 45 9.58 19.83 4.44
C ASN A 45 9.44 19.31 5.89
N GLY A 46 8.22 19.21 6.44
CA GLY A 46 7.99 18.69 7.78
C GLY A 46 8.25 19.70 8.91
N ARG A 47 8.38 21.00 8.59
CA ARG A 47 8.66 22.06 9.58
C ARG A 47 7.37 22.73 10.04
N VAL A 48 7.19 22.90 11.34
CA VAL A 48 6.04 23.64 11.89
C VAL A 48 6.13 25.11 11.45
N ILE A 49 5.14 25.59 10.70
CA ILE A 49 5.03 26.99 10.31
C ILE A 49 4.48 27.75 11.52
N TYR A 50 5.39 28.35 12.28
CA TYR A 50 5.01 29.34 13.29
C TYR A 50 4.47 30.58 12.58
N ASN A 51 3.17 30.81 12.70
CA ASN A 51 2.56 32.04 12.24
C ASN A 51 3.01 33.16 13.18
N ASN A 52 4.15 33.79 12.90
CA ASN A 52 4.72 34.83 13.75
C ASN A 52 3.94 36.14 13.56
N GLY A 53 2.73 36.17 14.11
CA GLY A 53 1.86 37.34 14.19
C GLY A 53 2.29 38.32 15.28
N GLN A 54 3.58 38.67 15.34
CA GLN A 54 4.07 39.72 16.23
C GLN A 54 4.76 40.79 15.40
N ARG A 55 3.98 41.84 15.08
CA ARG A 55 4.50 43.14 14.62
C ARG A 55 5.53 43.62 15.65
N SER A 56 6.82 43.52 15.33
CA SER A 56 7.83 44.32 16.03
C SER A 56 7.74 45.74 15.47
N CYS A 57 7.09 46.62 16.25
CA CYS A 57 6.79 48.01 15.89
C CYS A 57 8.00 48.96 15.87
N CYS A 58 9.23 48.48 16.04
CA CYS A 58 10.39 49.35 16.09
C CYS A 58 11.60 48.67 15.42
N ASP A 59 11.77 48.88 14.13
CA ASP A 59 13.10 49.09 13.53
C ASP A 59 12.96 50.08 12.38
N ARG A 60 13.30 51.32 12.70
CA ARG A 60 13.45 52.44 11.77
C ARG A 60 14.92 52.45 11.38
N GLU A 61 15.27 51.83 10.26
CA GLU A 61 16.38 52.22 9.37
C GLU A 61 16.59 51.19 8.26
N ASN A 62 16.06 51.50 7.08
CA ASN A 62 16.76 51.46 5.79
C ASN A 62 15.76 51.66 4.66
N TRP A 63 15.32 52.91 4.52
CA TRP A 63 14.85 53.42 3.23
C TRP A 63 16.08 53.94 2.49
N ILE A 64 16.36 53.33 1.33
CA ILE A 64 17.15 53.78 0.17
C ILE A 64 18.12 52.67 -0.27
N GLN A 65 17.64 51.81 -1.18
CA GLN A 65 18.36 51.44 -2.40
C GLN A 65 17.36 50.91 -3.44
N PRO A 66 17.34 51.45 -4.68
CA PRO A 66 16.48 50.97 -5.75
C PRO A 66 17.26 50.06 -6.71
N ASN A 67 16.98 48.75 -6.67
CA ASN A 67 16.93 47.81 -7.81
C ASN A 67 17.12 46.40 -7.28
N GLU A 68 16.06 45.60 -7.29
CA GLU A 68 16.15 44.19 -7.68
C GLU A 68 14.73 43.66 -7.92
N GLN A 69 14.58 42.92 -9.01
CA GLN A 69 13.32 42.41 -9.54
C GLN A 69 12.58 41.53 -8.52
N PRO A 70 11.24 41.60 -8.42
CA PRO A 70 10.51 40.74 -7.50
C PRO A 70 10.57 39.29 -7.98
N LYS A 71 11.22 38.44 -7.18
CA LYS A 71 11.12 36.98 -7.25
C LYS A 71 9.66 36.56 -7.08
N GLU A 72 9.20 35.84 -8.09
CA GLU A 72 7.86 35.28 -8.25
C GLU A 72 7.68 34.06 -7.35
N ASP A 73 7.35 34.26 -6.07
CA ASP A 73 7.16 33.13 -5.12
C ASP A 73 5.96 33.32 -4.18
N SER A 74 4.92 33.98 -4.66
CA SER A 74 3.64 34.08 -3.93
C SER A 74 2.47 34.19 -4.90
N ARG A 75 2.25 33.13 -5.69
CA ARG A 75 0.95 32.93 -6.36
C ARG A 75 0.26 31.70 -5.76
N PRO A 76 -0.93 31.83 -5.15
CA PRO A 76 -1.75 30.67 -4.82
C PRO A 76 -2.14 29.94 -6.12
N MET A 77 -2.07 28.60 -6.11
CA MET A 77 -2.33 27.70 -7.26
C MET A 77 -3.78 27.71 -7.80
N LEU A 78 -4.63 28.65 -7.38
CA LEU A 78 -5.96 28.88 -7.94
C LEU A 78 -6.15 30.37 -8.24
N SER A 79 -5.57 30.82 -9.35
CA SER A 79 -6.10 31.98 -10.09
C SER A 79 -6.25 31.57 -11.55
N ASP A 80 -7.35 30.87 -11.81
CA ASP A 80 -7.85 30.72 -13.17
C ASP A 80 -8.56 32.04 -13.52
N SER A 81 -7.80 32.98 -14.10
CA SER A 81 -8.37 34.13 -14.78
C SER A 81 -8.28 33.84 -16.27
N THR A 82 -9.42 33.33 -16.73
CA THR A 82 -9.99 33.43 -18.07
C THR A 82 -9.37 34.55 -18.89
N ASP A 83 -8.68 34.20 -19.98
CA ASP A 83 -8.76 34.97 -21.22
C ASP A 83 -8.31 34.18 -22.46
N SER A 84 -9.27 34.06 -23.38
CA SER A 84 -9.13 33.91 -24.84
C SER A 84 -8.54 32.62 -25.45
N LEU A 85 -9.45 31.71 -25.81
CA LEU A 85 -9.60 31.08 -27.13
C LEU A 85 -8.47 31.32 -28.15
N ASN A 86 -7.63 30.31 -28.42
CA ASN A 86 -7.54 29.68 -29.75
C ASN A 86 -6.64 28.43 -29.78
N SER A 87 -7.06 27.43 -30.57
CA SER A 87 -6.26 26.30 -31.09
C SER A 87 -5.96 25.10 -30.16
N GLY A 88 -6.99 24.32 -29.85
CA GLY A 88 -7.17 22.91 -30.30
C GLY A 88 -6.04 21.86 -30.27
N ARG A 89 -4.88 22.08 -29.66
CA ARG A 89 -3.74 21.12 -29.70
C ARG A 89 -2.86 21.08 -28.46
N PHE A 90 -3.37 21.49 -27.29
CA PHE A 90 -2.53 21.64 -26.09
C PHE A 90 -3.16 21.01 -24.85
N SER A 91 -3.11 19.67 -24.73
CA SER A 91 -3.24 19.00 -23.40
C SER A 91 -2.76 17.54 -23.38
N THR A 92 -1.77 17.16 -24.20
CA THR A 92 -1.18 15.81 -24.16
C THR A 92 0.31 15.87 -23.82
N THR A 93 1.02 16.93 -24.21
CA THR A 93 2.46 17.07 -24.01
C THR A 93 2.84 17.56 -22.61
N VAL A 94 2.03 18.44 -21.99
CA VAL A 94 2.32 19.01 -20.65
C VAL A 94 2.04 18.01 -19.52
N ILE A 95 1.02 17.15 -19.68
CA ILE A 95 0.74 16.05 -18.74
C ILE A 95 1.91 15.05 -18.73
N ASN A 96 2.58 14.88 -19.87
CA ASN A 96 3.63 13.89 -20.06
C ASN A 96 4.91 14.20 -19.29
N SER A 97 5.28 15.47 -19.05
CA SER A 97 6.49 15.82 -18.28
C SER A 97 6.28 15.69 -16.76
N SER A 98 5.11 16.09 -16.25
CA SER A 98 4.78 16.00 -14.82
C SER A 98 4.57 14.56 -14.35
N LEU A 99 3.93 13.71 -15.17
CA LEU A 99 3.67 12.31 -14.81
C LEU A 99 4.86 11.37 -15.00
N ARG A 100 5.88 11.77 -15.77
CA ARG A 100 7.02 10.93 -16.16
C ARG A 100 7.71 10.26 -14.97
N HIS A 101 7.85 10.97 -13.86
CA HIS A 101 8.51 10.47 -12.65
C HIS A 101 7.73 9.31 -12.00
N TYR A 102 6.39 9.40 -12.01
CA TYR A 102 5.50 8.34 -11.50
C TYR A 102 5.36 7.15 -12.46
N LEU A 103 5.75 7.33 -13.71
CA LEU A 103 5.78 6.28 -14.74
C LEU A 103 7.17 5.69 -14.95
N SER A 104 8.11 5.97 -14.04
CA SER A 104 9.41 5.30 -14.05
C SER A 104 9.25 3.81 -13.78
N PHE A 105 10.11 2.99 -14.40
CA PHE A 105 10.03 1.53 -14.33
C PHE A 105 9.96 1.02 -12.87
N ASN A 106 10.81 1.55 -12.00
CA ASN A 106 10.87 1.15 -10.58
C ASN A 106 9.55 1.41 -9.85
N ILE A 107 8.93 2.55 -10.14
CA ILE A 107 7.68 2.95 -9.52
C ILE A 107 6.50 2.12 -10.05
N ILE A 108 6.44 1.89 -11.37
CA ILE A 108 5.43 1.01 -11.97
C ILE A 108 5.57 -0.43 -11.42
N ALA A 109 6.79 -0.94 -11.31
CA ALA A 109 7.02 -2.27 -10.73
C ALA A 109 6.53 -2.34 -9.28
N LEU A 110 6.74 -1.29 -8.47
CA LEU A 110 6.21 -1.22 -7.10
C LEU A 110 4.69 -1.09 -7.03
N TYR A 111 4.06 -0.41 -8.01
CA TYR A 111 2.60 -0.43 -8.17
C TYR A 111 2.10 -1.85 -8.46
N CYS A 112 2.73 -2.56 -9.40
CA CYS A 112 2.38 -3.95 -9.71
C CYS A 112 2.58 -4.90 -8.53
N VAL A 113 3.68 -4.74 -7.77
CA VAL A 113 3.95 -5.51 -6.55
C VAL A 113 2.84 -5.31 -5.52
N ASN A 114 2.51 -4.06 -5.20
CA ASN A 114 1.49 -3.77 -4.20
C ASN A 114 0.10 -4.20 -4.65
N PHE A 115 -0.24 -3.92 -5.91
CA PHE A 115 -1.50 -4.37 -6.49
C PHE A 115 -1.64 -5.89 -6.37
N ALA A 116 -0.64 -6.65 -6.83
CA ALA A 116 -0.69 -8.11 -6.79
C ALA A 116 -0.75 -8.67 -5.37
N ALA A 117 0.02 -8.09 -4.44
CA ALA A 117 0.07 -8.55 -3.07
C ALA A 117 -1.25 -8.31 -2.33
N TYR A 118 -1.81 -7.09 -2.40
CA TYR A 118 -3.09 -6.77 -1.78
C TYR A 118 -4.27 -7.48 -2.44
N PHE A 119 -4.28 -7.58 -3.78
CA PHE A 119 -5.28 -8.36 -4.50
C PHE A 119 -5.29 -9.79 -3.99
N SER A 120 -4.12 -10.42 -3.87
CA SER A 120 -4.01 -11.83 -3.52
C SER A 120 -4.30 -12.07 -2.04
N PHE A 121 -3.87 -11.19 -1.13
CA PHE A 121 -4.29 -11.29 0.27
C PHE A 121 -5.81 -11.23 0.43
N MET A 122 -6.43 -10.20 -0.16
CA MET A 122 -7.87 -9.96 -0.01
C MET A 122 -8.71 -11.00 -0.75
N SER A 123 -8.24 -11.50 -1.90
CA SER A 123 -8.88 -12.60 -2.62
C SER A 123 -8.78 -13.92 -1.83
N LEU A 124 -7.66 -14.18 -1.15
CA LEU A 124 -7.51 -15.36 -0.30
C LEU A 124 -8.48 -15.31 0.88
N GLU A 125 -8.54 -14.15 1.56
CA GLU A 125 -9.42 -13.93 2.70
C GLU A 125 -10.89 -14.11 2.34
N ALA A 126 -11.32 -13.62 1.18
CA ALA A 126 -12.69 -13.77 0.70
C ALA A 126 -13.04 -15.21 0.28
N ALA A 127 -12.09 -15.93 -0.34
CA ALA A 127 -12.33 -17.28 -0.85
C ALA A 127 -12.18 -18.36 0.23
N LEU A 128 -11.33 -18.15 1.24
CA LEU A 128 -10.95 -19.19 2.20
C LEU A 128 -12.13 -19.72 3.04
N PRO A 129 -12.94 -18.89 3.74
CA PRO A 129 -14.07 -19.39 4.53
C PRO A 129 -15.10 -20.20 3.73
N PRO A 130 -15.61 -19.72 2.57
CA PRO A 130 -16.60 -20.49 1.83
C PRO A 130 -16.03 -21.76 1.19
N VAL A 131 -14.75 -21.75 0.78
CA VAL A 131 -14.07 -22.96 0.28
C VAL A 131 -13.89 -23.98 1.40
N ALA A 132 -13.44 -23.55 2.58
CA ALA A 132 -13.27 -24.42 3.73
C ALA A 132 -14.60 -25.02 4.22
N ASN A 133 -15.68 -24.22 4.23
CA ASN A 133 -17.01 -24.70 4.55
C ASN A 133 -17.49 -25.75 3.52
N ARG A 134 -17.34 -25.46 2.22
CA ARG A 134 -17.81 -26.37 1.16
C ARG A 134 -17.02 -27.68 1.12
N ILE A 135 -15.69 -27.62 1.22
CA ILE A 135 -14.81 -28.78 0.99
C ILE A 135 -14.50 -29.53 2.27
N PHE A 136 -14.18 -28.83 3.36
CA PHE A 136 -13.79 -29.44 4.63
C PHE A 136 -14.95 -29.51 5.64
N GLN A 137 -16.12 -28.96 5.30
CA GLN A 137 -17.27 -28.86 6.22
C GLN A 137 -16.93 -28.09 7.50
N TRP A 138 -16.00 -27.13 7.40
CA TRP A 138 -15.61 -26.30 8.52
C TRP A 138 -16.71 -25.30 8.90
N THR A 139 -16.90 -25.20 10.22
CA THR A 139 -17.72 -24.20 10.87
C THR A 139 -16.99 -22.86 10.97
N GLU A 140 -17.72 -21.80 11.35
CA GLU A 140 -17.14 -20.49 11.64
C GLU A 140 -16.03 -20.56 12.71
N VAL A 141 -16.15 -21.49 13.67
CA VAL A 141 -15.21 -21.67 14.77
C VAL A 141 -13.87 -22.21 14.26
N GLU A 142 -13.87 -23.27 13.46
CA GLU A 142 -12.64 -23.86 12.91
C GLU A 142 -11.91 -22.88 12.01
N THR A 143 -12.68 -22.15 11.19
CA THR A 143 -12.14 -21.09 10.35
C THR A 143 -11.49 -19.98 11.19
N SER A 144 -12.11 -19.60 12.31
CA SER A 144 -11.55 -18.59 13.22
C SER A 144 -10.21 -19.02 13.85
N TYR A 145 -10.00 -20.31 14.12
CA TYR A 145 -8.72 -20.81 14.62
C TYR A 145 -7.59 -20.62 13.60
N VAL A 146 -7.88 -20.78 12.30
CA VAL A 146 -6.90 -20.55 11.23
C VAL A 146 -6.49 -19.07 11.20
N TYR A 147 -7.44 -18.15 11.28
CA TYR A 147 -7.14 -16.71 11.32
C TYR A 147 -6.38 -16.29 12.59
N LEU A 148 -6.72 -16.88 13.74
CA LEU A 148 -6.00 -16.65 14.99
C LEU A 148 -4.55 -17.12 14.89
N ALA A 149 -4.33 -18.34 14.38
CA ALA A 149 -2.99 -18.88 14.16
C ALA A 149 -2.19 -18.06 13.14
N ALA A 150 -2.83 -17.63 12.05
CA ALA A 150 -2.21 -16.75 11.05
C ALA A 150 -1.79 -15.41 11.68
N SER A 151 -2.61 -14.82 12.55
CA SER A 151 -2.30 -13.55 13.23
C SER A 151 -1.08 -13.68 14.14
N ILE A 152 -0.98 -14.77 14.91
CA ILE A 152 0.20 -15.07 15.73
C ILE A 152 1.45 -15.24 14.83
N LEU A 153 1.31 -15.94 13.71
CA LEU A 153 2.39 -16.15 12.76
C LEU A 153 2.87 -14.83 12.15
N ILE A 154 1.97 -13.91 11.80
CA ILE A 154 2.35 -12.57 11.30
C ILE A 154 3.20 -11.83 12.32
N ILE A 155 2.82 -11.83 13.61
CA ILE A 155 3.60 -11.18 14.67
C ILE A 155 5.02 -11.75 14.74
N PHE A 156 5.15 -13.08 14.69
CA PHE A 156 6.46 -13.75 14.65
C PHE A 156 7.27 -13.34 13.43
N VAL A 157 6.64 -13.30 12.24
CA VAL A 157 7.29 -12.92 10.99
C VAL A 157 7.75 -11.46 11.01
N VAL A 158 7.00 -10.54 11.63
CA VAL A 158 7.41 -9.14 11.77
C VAL A 158 8.66 -9.01 12.66
N ILE A 159 8.74 -9.79 13.74
CA ILE A 159 9.95 -9.84 14.59
C ILE A 159 11.13 -10.38 13.78
N LEU A 160 10.92 -11.47 13.04
CA LEU A 160 11.92 -12.06 12.15
C LEU A 160 12.40 -11.03 11.10
N LEU A 161 11.47 -10.33 10.46
CA LEU A 161 11.75 -9.30 9.47
C LEU A 161 12.62 -8.18 10.05
N ARG A 162 12.34 -7.72 11.28
CA ARG A 162 13.16 -6.73 11.98
C ARG A 162 14.61 -7.20 12.15
N ILE A 163 14.81 -8.48 12.47
CA ILE A 163 16.15 -9.07 12.60
C ILE A 163 16.83 -9.14 11.22
N LEU A 164 16.14 -9.66 10.20
CA LEU A 164 16.69 -9.79 8.85
C LEU A 164 17.05 -8.44 8.21
N ASN A 165 16.31 -7.37 8.54
CA ASN A 165 16.59 -6.03 8.06
C ASN A 165 17.96 -5.48 8.51
N GLN A 166 18.56 -6.04 9.56
CA GLN A 166 19.90 -5.67 10.00
C GLN A 166 20.99 -6.25 9.08
N PHE A 167 20.67 -7.33 8.35
CA PHE A 167 21.64 -8.07 7.54
C PHE A 167 21.42 -7.86 6.04
N TYR A 168 20.20 -7.58 5.62
CA TYR A 168 19.81 -7.52 4.21
C TYR A 168 19.17 -6.18 3.85
N THR A 169 19.42 -5.72 2.63
CA THR A 169 18.81 -4.50 2.07
C THR A 169 17.33 -4.74 1.70
N ASP A 170 16.50 -3.68 1.76
CA ASP A 170 15.07 -3.70 1.43
C ASP A 170 14.72 -4.49 0.15
N ARG A 171 15.48 -4.30 -0.94
CA ARG A 171 15.23 -4.98 -2.23
C ARG A 171 15.38 -6.50 -2.17
N VAL A 172 16.33 -7.01 -1.38
CA VAL A 172 16.57 -8.45 -1.21
C VAL A 172 15.41 -9.06 -0.44
N LEU A 173 15.00 -8.38 0.64
CA LEU A 173 13.91 -8.82 1.48
C LEU A 173 12.55 -8.74 0.75
N LEU A 174 12.36 -7.71 -0.09
CA LEU A 174 11.22 -7.63 -1.00
C LEU A 174 11.19 -8.82 -1.96
N LEU A 175 12.30 -9.11 -2.65
CA LEU A 175 12.37 -10.23 -3.59
C LEU A 175 12.14 -11.58 -2.90
N ALA A 176 12.68 -11.77 -1.69
CA ALA A 176 12.44 -12.96 -0.89
C ALA A 176 10.95 -13.12 -0.54
N GLY A 177 10.27 -12.03 -0.17
CA GLY A 177 8.82 -12.02 0.04
C GLY A 177 8.05 -12.41 -1.21
N LEU A 178 8.37 -11.79 -2.35
CA LEU A 178 7.73 -12.06 -3.64
C LEU A 178 7.89 -13.52 -4.09
N VAL A 179 9.08 -14.09 -3.98
CA VAL A 179 9.33 -15.50 -4.29
C VAL A 179 8.52 -16.41 -3.35
N THR A 180 8.47 -16.09 -2.06
CA THR A 180 7.66 -16.84 -1.08
C THR A 180 6.18 -16.82 -1.44
N MET A 181 5.66 -15.68 -1.89
CA MET A 181 4.27 -15.53 -2.35
C MET A 181 3.99 -16.38 -3.59
N VAL A 182 4.88 -16.36 -4.60
CA VAL A 182 4.75 -17.20 -5.80
C VAL A 182 4.73 -18.69 -5.45
N ILE A 183 5.63 -19.13 -4.57
CA ILE A 183 5.68 -20.53 -4.09
C ILE A 183 4.38 -20.92 -3.41
N SER A 184 3.86 -20.06 -2.52
CA SER A 184 2.59 -20.31 -1.84
C SER A 184 1.42 -20.45 -2.81
N TYR A 185 1.27 -19.53 -3.77
CA TYR A 185 0.13 -19.59 -4.70
C TYR A 185 0.25 -20.73 -5.70
N PHE A 186 1.45 -21.10 -6.12
CA PHE A 186 1.67 -22.32 -6.89
C PHE A 186 1.25 -23.55 -6.07
N TRP A 187 1.71 -23.65 -4.83
CA TRP A 187 1.37 -24.74 -3.92
C TRP A 187 -0.14 -24.84 -3.68
N LEU A 188 -0.82 -23.73 -3.41
CA LEU A 188 -2.26 -23.68 -3.21
C LEU A 188 -3.03 -24.04 -4.49
N THR A 189 -2.58 -23.60 -5.66
CA THR A 189 -3.18 -23.97 -6.96
C THR A 189 -3.15 -25.48 -7.17
N VAL A 190 -1.99 -26.10 -6.96
CA VAL A 190 -1.80 -27.54 -7.09
C VAL A 190 -2.63 -28.30 -6.04
N THR A 191 -2.56 -27.87 -4.77
CA THR A 191 -3.29 -28.51 -3.66
C THR A 191 -4.79 -28.49 -3.90
N VAL A 192 -5.34 -27.35 -4.32
CA VAL A 192 -6.78 -27.19 -4.56
C VAL A 192 -7.23 -27.97 -5.80
N TYR A 193 -6.38 -28.06 -6.83
CA TYR A 193 -6.66 -28.89 -7.99
C TYR A 193 -6.74 -30.39 -7.62
N LEU A 194 -5.85 -30.87 -6.74
CA LEU A 194 -5.83 -32.27 -6.31
C LEU A 194 -6.81 -32.58 -5.16
N LEU A 195 -7.43 -31.56 -4.57
CA LEU A 195 -8.31 -31.69 -3.41
C LEU A 195 -9.50 -32.65 -3.61
N PRO A 196 -10.12 -32.76 -4.81
CA PRO A 196 -11.16 -33.75 -5.06
C PRO A 196 -10.68 -35.21 -4.99
N GLU A 197 -9.40 -35.47 -5.24
CA GLU A 197 -8.82 -36.82 -5.30
C GLU A 197 -8.14 -37.23 -3.99
N ILE A 198 -7.78 -36.26 -3.15
CA ILE A 198 -7.04 -36.48 -1.91
C ILE A 198 -8.01 -36.62 -0.72
N PRO A 199 -7.77 -37.57 0.21
CA PRO A 199 -8.58 -37.67 1.43
C PRO A 199 -8.48 -36.39 2.27
N VAL A 200 -9.60 -35.96 2.87
CA VAL A 200 -9.72 -34.73 3.68
C VAL A 200 -8.62 -34.62 4.76
N ARG A 201 -8.22 -35.75 5.37
CA ARG A 201 -7.15 -35.80 6.38
C ARG A 201 -5.79 -35.28 5.87
N MET A 202 -5.51 -35.43 4.58
CA MET A 202 -4.31 -34.90 3.92
C MET A 202 -4.57 -33.55 3.27
N GLY A 203 -5.77 -33.31 2.74
CA GLY A 203 -6.14 -32.04 2.10
C GLY A 203 -6.05 -30.84 3.04
N ILE A 204 -6.49 -31.00 4.30
CA ILE A 204 -6.42 -29.95 5.32
C ILE A 204 -4.98 -29.48 5.59
N PRO A 205 -4.03 -30.35 6.03
CA PRO A 205 -2.68 -29.91 6.35
C PRO A 205 -1.93 -29.36 5.12
N LEU A 206 -2.16 -29.90 3.92
CA LEU A 206 -1.57 -29.37 2.68
C LEU A 206 -2.07 -27.95 2.38
N THR A 207 -3.37 -27.70 2.57
CA THR A 207 -3.96 -26.37 2.37
C THR A 207 -3.44 -25.39 3.42
N LEU A 208 -3.39 -25.80 4.69
CA LEU A 208 -2.85 -24.98 5.78
C LEU A 208 -1.36 -24.66 5.58
N ALA A 209 -0.56 -25.59 5.05
CA ALA A 209 0.84 -25.33 4.71
C ALA A 209 0.96 -24.22 3.65
N GLY A 210 0.13 -24.27 2.60
CA GLY A 210 0.09 -23.21 1.59
C GLY A 210 -0.27 -21.84 2.18
N ILE A 211 -1.31 -21.79 3.02
CA ILE A 211 -1.73 -20.58 3.72
C ILE A 211 -0.62 -20.06 4.66
N ALA A 212 0.05 -20.95 5.39
CA ALA A 212 1.16 -20.56 6.25
C ALA A 212 2.30 -19.91 5.45
N ILE A 213 2.70 -20.49 4.31
CA ILE A 213 3.73 -19.90 3.42
C ILE A 213 3.28 -18.52 2.91
N HIS A 214 2.01 -18.35 2.55
CA HIS A 214 1.46 -17.04 2.16
C HIS A 214 1.61 -16.01 3.30
N VAL A 215 1.21 -16.40 4.51
CA VAL A 215 1.30 -15.55 5.71
C VAL A 215 2.75 -15.18 6.03
N LEU A 216 3.72 -16.07 5.79
CA LEU A 216 5.15 -15.77 5.91
C LEU A 216 5.61 -14.71 4.89
N GLY A 217 5.10 -14.73 3.67
CA GLY A 217 5.51 -13.83 2.58
C GLY A 217 4.91 -12.42 2.63
N ILE A 218 3.72 -12.26 3.23
CA ILE A 218 3.01 -10.97 3.26
C ILE A 218 3.84 -9.85 3.89
N PRO A 219 4.38 -9.97 5.13
CA PRO A 219 5.03 -8.85 5.80
C PRO A 219 6.24 -8.33 5.04
N PHE A 220 6.99 -9.23 4.40
CA PHE A 220 8.11 -8.87 3.52
C PHE A 220 7.63 -8.04 2.33
N THR A 221 6.59 -8.51 1.65
CA THR A 221 6.10 -7.87 0.43
C THR A 221 5.49 -6.50 0.73
N TYR A 222 4.70 -6.36 1.79
CA TYR A 222 4.07 -5.09 2.16
C TYR A 222 5.08 -4.07 2.69
N ALA A 223 5.84 -4.44 3.73
CA ALA A 223 6.72 -3.49 4.40
C ALA A 223 7.81 -2.95 3.46
N TYR A 224 8.43 -3.83 2.67
CA TYR A 224 9.55 -3.41 1.82
C TYR A 224 9.12 -2.77 0.51
N SER A 225 7.95 -3.10 -0.04
CA SER A 225 7.48 -2.40 -1.23
C SER A 225 7.06 -0.96 -0.91
N GLU A 226 6.40 -0.72 0.24
CA GLU A 226 6.08 0.64 0.72
C GLU A 226 7.35 1.42 1.11
N SER A 227 8.28 0.79 1.85
CA SER A 227 9.57 1.40 2.18
C SER A 227 10.33 1.82 0.92
N LEU A 228 10.49 0.92 -0.04
CA LEU A 228 11.24 1.19 -1.27
C LEU A 228 10.54 2.23 -2.13
N TYR A 229 9.20 2.26 -2.13
CA TYR A 229 8.43 3.31 -2.80
C TYR A 229 8.75 4.69 -2.24
N THR A 230 8.73 4.89 -0.93
CA THR A 230 9.05 6.19 -0.30
C THR A 230 10.48 6.65 -0.58
N LYS A 231 11.41 5.69 -0.75
CA LYS A 231 12.83 5.97 -1.06
C LYS A 231 13.04 6.33 -2.53
N LEU A 232 12.27 5.75 -3.46
CA LEU A 232 12.44 5.95 -4.91
C LEU A 232 11.52 7.03 -5.51
N ALA A 233 10.38 7.31 -4.89
CA ALA A 233 9.43 8.33 -5.36
C ALA A 233 10.00 9.75 -5.23
N PRO A 234 9.59 10.70 -6.11
CA PRO A 234 10.07 12.07 -6.08
C PRO A 234 9.70 12.77 -4.77
N VAL A 235 10.69 13.42 -4.15
CA VAL A 235 10.56 14.07 -2.84
C VAL A 235 9.78 15.38 -2.91
N SER A 236 9.86 16.08 -4.06
CA SER A 236 9.18 17.35 -4.29
C SER A 236 7.67 17.27 -4.16
N ASP A 237 7.10 16.11 -4.50
CA ASP A 237 5.66 15.86 -4.61
C ASP A 237 5.28 14.50 -4.00
N MET A 238 5.83 14.21 -2.81
CA MET A 238 5.64 12.94 -2.10
C MET A 238 4.18 12.71 -1.69
N ASP A 239 3.45 13.76 -1.36
CA ASP A 239 2.01 13.74 -1.06
C ASP A 239 1.19 13.20 -2.24
N ARG A 240 1.46 13.71 -3.45
CA ARG A 240 0.85 13.22 -4.69
C ARG A 240 1.30 11.79 -5.01
N ALA A 241 2.57 11.47 -4.82
CA ALA A 241 3.12 10.13 -5.01
C ALA A 241 2.36 9.11 -4.13
N GLN A 242 2.28 9.40 -2.83
CA GLN A 242 1.59 8.55 -1.85
C GLN A 242 0.11 8.44 -2.14
N SER A 243 -0.55 9.52 -2.58
CA SER A 243 -1.94 9.46 -2.99
C SER A 243 -2.14 8.46 -4.14
N ILE A 244 -1.34 8.55 -5.20
CA ILE A 244 -1.39 7.59 -6.33
C ILE A 244 -1.11 6.17 -5.84
N PHE A 245 -0.07 5.96 -5.04
CA PHE A 245 0.27 4.66 -4.48
C PHE A 245 -0.89 4.03 -3.70
N ARG A 246 -1.54 4.81 -2.84
CA ARG A 246 -2.71 4.39 -2.07
C ARG A 246 -3.92 4.10 -2.95
N THR A 247 -4.13 4.85 -4.04
CA THR A 247 -5.20 4.53 -4.99
C THR A 247 -5.02 3.16 -5.63
N VAL A 248 -3.79 2.80 -6.03
CA VAL A 248 -3.48 1.47 -6.59
C VAL A 248 -3.79 0.36 -5.59
N ILE A 249 -3.40 0.53 -4.33
CA ILE A 249 -3.69 -0.41 -3.25
C ILE A 249 -5.21 -0.56 -3.04
N ASN A 250 -5.94 0.55 -2.99
CA ASN A 250 -7.39 0.52 -2.78
C ASN A 250 -8.13 -0.17 -3.93
N VAL A 251 -7.68 0.00 -5.18
CA VAL A 251 -8.23 -0.76 -6.31
C VAL A 251 -8.01 -2.25 -6.10
N ALA A 252 -6.80 -2.69 -5.72
CA ALA A 252 -6.53 -4.09 -5.42
C ALA A 252 -7.40 -4.63 -4.27
N PHE A 253 -7.62 -3.81 -3.24
CA PHE A 253 -8.43 -4.15 -2.08
C PHE A 253 -9.91 -4.38 -2.42
N LEU A 254 -10.43 -3.70 -3.44
CA LEU A 254 -11.80 -3.89 -3.93
C LEU A 254 -11.90 -5.06 -4.92
N VAL A 255 -10.95 -5.18 -5.84
CA VAL A 255 -10.99 -6.20 -6.90
C VAL A 255 -10.65 -7.59 -6.35
N GLY A 256 -9.77 -7.70 -5.35
CA GLY A 256 -9.38 -8.98 -4.74
C GLY A 256 -10.58 -9.78 -4.21
N PRO A 257 -11.37 -9.26 -3.25
CA PRO A 257 -12.55 -9.94 -2.73
C PRO A 257 -13.61 -10.19 -3.79
N TYR A 258 -13.76 -9.27 -4.75
CA TYR A 258 -14.69 -9.45 -5.86
C TYR A 258 -14.33 -10.70 -6.69
N VAL A 259 -13.07 -10.87 -7.08
CA VAL A 259 -12.62 -12.04 -7.85
C VAL A 259 -12.65 -13.30 -6.98
N GLY A 260 -12.06 -13.26 -5.77
CA GLY A 260 -12.00 -14.40 -4.86
C GLY A 260 -13.38 -14.91 -4.44
N GLY A 261 -14.30 -13.99 -4.14
CA GLY A 261 -15.67 -14.29 -3.76
C GLY A 261 -16.57 -14.71 -4.93
N SER A 262 -16.36 -14.17 -6.13
CA SER A 262 -17.19 -14.56 -7.30
C SER A 262 -16.84 -15.94 -7.84
N LEU A 263 -15.59 -16.39 -7.66
CA LEU A 263 -15.08 -17.64 -8.23
C LEU A 263 -14.97 -18.78 -7.20
N ILE A 264 -15.71 -18.71 -6.08
CA ILE A 264 -15.79 -19.79 -5.06
C ILE A 264 -16.20 -21.14 -5.68
N GLY A 265 -16.97 -21.11 -6.77
CA GLY A 265 -17.37 -22.30 -7.52
C GLY A 265 -16.18 -23.08 -8.11
N TYR A 266 -15.11 -22.37 -8.47
CA TYR A 266 -13.91 -22.85 -9.15
C TYR A 266 -12.65 -22.34 -8.43
N PRO A 267 -12.35 -22.84 -7.21
CA PRO A 267 -11.29 -22.29 -6.37
C PRO A 267 -9.90 -22.41 -7.01
N THR A 268 -9.66 -23.42 -7.85
CA THR A 268 -8.42 -23.54 -8.62
C THR A 268 -8.15 -22.31 -9.50
N LEU A 269 -9.18 -21.71 -10.11
CA LEU A 269 -9.02 -20.49 -10.93
C LEU A 269 -8.64 -19.28 -10.07
N VAL A 270 -9.15 -19.19 -8.84
CA VAL A 270 -8.79 -18.13 -7.89
C VAL A 270 -7.28 -18.20 -7.61
N PHE A 271 -6.79 -19.35 -7.14
CA PHE A 271 -5.37 -19.51 -6.80
C PHE A 271 -4.45 -19.41 -8.03
N LEU A 272 -4.89 -19.90 -9.19
CA LEU A 272 -4.15 -19.73 -10.44
C LEU A 272 -4.02 -18.25 -10.82
N SER A 273 -5.10 -17.47 -10.68
CA SER A 273 -5.06 -16.03 -10.96
C SER A 273 -4.06 -15.30 -10.05
N MET A 274 -4.03 -15.67 -8.76
CA MET A 274 -3.08 -15.10 -7.79
C MET A 274 -1.64 -15.50 -8.09
N PHE A 275 -1.41 -16.75 -8.50
CA PHE A 275 -0.10 -17.24 -8.93
C PHE A 275 0.43 -16.46 -10.14
N LEU A 276 -0.38 -16.31 -11.18
CA LEU A 276 0.00 -15.56 -12.38
C LEU A 276 0.23 -14.07 -12.06
N LEU A 277 -0.68 -13.47 -11.30
CA LEU A 277 -0.60 -12.07 -10.93
C LEU A 277 0.60 -11.77 -10.03
N SER A 278 0.98 -12.69 -9.14
CA SER A 278 2.17 -12.56 -8.27
C SER A 278 3.48 -12.86 -9.01
N SER A 279 3.45 -13.75 -10.02
CA SER A 279 4.62 -14.07 -10.84
C SER A 279 5.08 -12.89 -11.68
N PHE A 280 4.15 -12.11 -12.24
CA PHE A 280 4.47 -10.96 -13.08
C PHE A 280 5.35 -9.88 -12.40
N PRO A 281 4.97 -9.28 -11.25
CA PRO A 281 5.80 -8.31 -10.55
C PRO A 281 7.08 -8.93 -9.98
N THR A 282 7.06 -10.22 -9.61
CA THR A 282 8.27 -10.94 -9.20
C THR A 282 9.31 -10.96 -10.32
N LEU A 283 8.88 -11.24 -11.56
CA LEU A 283 9.75 -11.18 -12.73
C LEU A 283 10.24 -9.76 -13.01
N LEU A 284 9.39 -8.74 -12.91
CA LEU A 284 9.80 -7.34 -13.10
C LEU A 284 10.92 -6.93 -12.13
N VAL A 285 10.76 -7.27 -10.84
CA VAL A 285 11.76 -6.96 -9.81
C VAL A 285 13.03 -7.81 -9.99
N ALA A 286 12.90 -9.09 -10.33
CA ALA A 286 14.04 -9.97 -10.53
C ALA A 286 14.89 -9.57 -11.76
N CYS A 287 14.26 -9.27 -12.89
CA CYS A 287 14.96 -8.91 -14.13
C CYS A 287 15.72 -7.59 -14.02
N ARG A 288 15.20 -6.63 -13.26
CA ARG A 288 15.82 -5.30 -13.07
C ARG A 288 16.18 -5.02 -11.61
N PHE A 289 16.70 -6.04 -10.92
CA PHE A 289 17.04 -5.99 -9.50
C PHE A 289 18.03 -4.86 -9.14
N LYS A 290 18.90 -4.48 -10.07
CA LYS A 290 19.87 -3.39 -9.90
C LYS A 290 19.23 -2.01 -9.83
N ASP A 291 18.05 -1.81 -10.41
CA ASP A 291 17.43 -0.50 -10.46
C ASP A 291 16.71 -0.13 -9.15
N PHE A 292 16.57 -1.11 -8.25
CA PHE A 292 16.04 -0.96 -6.90
C PHE A 292 17.13 -0.64 -5.87
N ILE A 293 18.32 -0.20 -6.31
CA ILE A 293 19.34 0.33 -5.41
C ILE A 293 18.87 1.69 -4.91
N VAL A 294 18.80 1.81 -3.60
CA VAL A 294 18.63 3.11 -2.94
C VAL A 294 20.03 3.69 -2.81
N ASN A 295 20.37 4.66 -3.65
CA ASN A 295 21.55 5.48 -3.41
C ASN A 295 21.23 6.45 -2.28
N ASP A 296 22.16 6.62 -1.34
CA ASP A 296 22.01 7.60 -0.27
C ASP A 296 21.74 8.97 -0.91
N ARG A 297 20.62 9.60 -0.51
CA ARG A 297 20.29 10.94 -0.97
C ARG A 297 21.36 11.88 -0.41
N PRO A 298 21.92 12.81 -1.20
CA PRO A 298 22.79 13.84 -0.65
C PRO A 298 22.01 14.56 0.46
N SER A 299 22.61 14.54 1.65
CA SER A 299 21.96 14.92 2.90
C SER A 299 21.90 16.43 3.09
N SER A 300 22.54 17.18 2.18
CA SER A 300 22.71 18.63 2.28
C SER A 300 22.42 19.34 0.95
N PRO A 301 21.85 20.57 0.99
CA PRO A 301 21.69 21.42 -0.20
C PRO A 301 23.01 21.70 -0.93
N SER A 302 24.13 21.72 -0.19
CA SER A 302 25.48 21.95 -0.72
C SER A 302 25.98 20.86 -1.67
N GLU A 303 25.58 19.60 -1.48
CA GLU A 303 25.95 18.51 -2.39
C GLU A 303 25.13 18.54 -3.70
N LEU A 304 23.95 19.17 -3.69
CA LEU A 304 23.10 19.31 -4.88
C LEU A 304 23.62 20.40 -5.84
N GLU A 305 24.31 21.42 -5.32
CA GLU A 305 25.01 22.44 -6.11
C GLU A 305 26.26 21.85 -6.79
N ILE A 306 27.05 21.07 -6.06
CA ILE A 306 28.27 20.43 -6.58
C ILE A 306 27.93 19.39 -7.68
N ALA A 307 26.81 18.68 -7.56
CA ALA A 307 26.36 17.71 -8.56
C ALA A 307 25.74 18.36 -9.81
N LYS A 308 25.39 19.66 -9.77
CA LYS A 308 24.93 20.41 -10.94
C LYS A 308 26.07 21.04 -11.74
N GLU A 309 27.25 21.17 -11.14
CA GLU A 309 28.45 21.76 -11.76
C GLU A 309 29.47 20.73 -12.26
N SER A 310 29.19 19.43 -12.16
CA SER A 310 29.99 18.34 -12.76
C SER A 310 29.22 17.59 -13.85
#